data_AF-A0A351XMY5-F1
#
_entry.id   AF-A0A351XMY5-F1
#
_cell.length_a   1.000
_cell.length_b   1.000
_cell.length_c   1.000
_cell.angle_alpha   90.00
_cell.angle_beta   90.00
_cell.angle_gamma   90.00
#
_symmetry.space_group_name_H-M   'P 1'
#
loop_
_entity.id
_entity.type
_entity.pdbx_description
1 polymer ?
#
loop_
_entity_poly.entity_id
_entity_poly.type
_entity_poly.pdbx_seq_one_letter_code
_entity_poly.pdbx_strand_id
1 'polypeptide(L)' 'YRKYIEKDAALERRFQPVEVNEPDSDETIAILKGLRERYEAHHGVEITDSAITDAVKMSERYVNDRFLPDK' A
#
# COMPACT_ATOMS: atom_id res chain seq x y z
N TYR A 1 -14.55 2.75 -10.44
CA TYR A 1 -15.45 1.76 -11.07
C TYR A 1 -16.89 2.27 -11.19
N ARG A 2 -17.65 2.40 -10.09
CA ARG A 2 -19.10 2.74 -10.11
C ARG A 2 -19.51 4.01 -10.86
N LYS A 3 -18.69 5.05 -10.81
CA LYS A 3 -19.03 6.35 -11.44
C LYS A 3 -18.97 6.31 -12.97
N TYR A 4 -18.12 5.46 -13.57
CA TYR A 4 -17.76 5.57 -14.98
C TYR A 4 -17.89 4.25 -15.76
N ILE A 5 -17.57 3.10 -15.16
CA ILE A 5 -17.57 1.81 -15.88
C ILE A 5 -18.94 1.13 -15.75
N GLU A 6 -19.50 1.13 -14.54
CA GLU A 6 -20.80 0.49 -14.26
C GLU A 6 -21.99 1.19 -14.94
N LYS A 7 -21.85 2.48 -15.28
CA LYS A 7 -22.90 3.26 -15.96
C LYS A 7 -22.88 3.14 -17.48
N ASP A 8 -21.81 2.56 -18.04
CA ASP A 8 -21.60 2.44 -19.49
C ASP A 8 -21.60 0.96 -19.88
N ALA A 9 -22.68 0.54 -20.55
CA ALA A 9 -22.87 -0.85 -20.96
C ALA A 9 -21.80 -1.37 -21.95
N ALA A 10 -21.08 -0.50 -22.65
CA ALA A 10 -19.98 -0.90 -23.52
C ALA A 10 -18.70 -1.15 -22.72
N LEU A 11 -18.45 -0.36 -21.67
CA LEU A 11 -17.29 -0.54 -20.78
C LEU A 11 -17.49 -1.74 -19.85
N GLU A 12 -18.68 -1.93 -19.28
CA GLU A 12 -18.99 -3.05 -18.39
C GLU A 12 -18.74 -4.42 -19.04
N ARG A 13 -18.97 -4.55 -20.34
CA ARG A 13 -18.73 -5.80 -21.09
C ARG A 13 -17.26 -6.03 -21.49
N ARG A 14 -16.43 -4.99 -21.39
CA ARG A 14 -15.01 -5.04 -21.78
C ARG A 14 -14.06 -5.09 -20.60
N PHE A 15 -14.49 -4.59 -19.44
CA PHE A 15 -13.68 -4.53 -18.24
C PHE A 15 -14.24 -5.44 -17.17
N GLN A 16 -13.37 -6.30 -16.63
CA GLN A 16 -13.66 -7.07 -15.43
C GLN A 16 -12.99 -6.39 -14.23
N PRO A 17 -13.72 -6.08 -13.15
CA PRO A 17 -13.12 -5.55 -11.94
C PRO A 17 -12.26 -6.63 -11.27
N VAL A 18 -11.06 -6.25 -10.86
CA VAL A 18 -10.20 -7.05 -9.99
C VAL A 18 -10.14 -6.34 -8.65
N GLU A 19 -10.52 -7.05 -7.59
CA GLU A 19 -10.42 -6.56 -6.23
C GLU A 19 -8.96 -6.63 -5.78
N VAL A 20 -8.44 -5.51 -5.28
CA VAL A 20 -7.08 -5.40 -4.76
C VAL A 20 -7.22 -5.19 -3.26
N ASN A 21 -6.85 -6.22 -2.50
CA ASN A 21 -6.91 -6.17 -1.05
C ASN A 21 -5.70 -5.40 -0.48
N GLU A 22 -5.89 -4.84 0.70
CA GLU A 22 -4.79 -4.35 1.53
C GLU A 22 -3.85 -5.53 1.84
N PRO A 23 -2.52 -5.38 1.66
CA PRO A 23 -1.55 -6.39 2.05
C PRO A 23 -1.54 -6.55 3.57
N ASP A 24 -1.10 -7.73 4.03
CA ASP A 24 -0.88 -7.92 5.46
C ASP A 24 0.37 -7.17 5.96
N SER A 25 0.56 -7.16 7.28
CA SER A 25 1.67 -6.44 7.90
C SER A 25 3.04 -7.01 7.51
N ASP A 26 3.16 -8.32 7.27
CA ASP A 26 4.42 -8.96 6.88
C ASP A 26 4.76 -8.65 5.41
N GLU A 27 3.77 -8.72 4.53
CA GLU A 27 3.86 -8.30 3.13
C GLU A 27 4.26 -6.83 3.02
N THR A 28 3.65 -5.97 3.84
CA THR A 28 3.99 -4.55 3.90
C THR A 28 5.43 -4.33 4.34
N ILE A 29 5.89 -5.03 5.38
CA ILE A 29 7.29 -4.94 5.81
C ILE A 29 8.24 -5.36 4.68
N ALA A 30 7.91 -6.41 3.93
CA ALA A 30 8.71 -6.85 2.78
C ALA A 30 8.74 -5.79 1.66
N ILE A 31 7.60 -5.16 1.35
CA ILE A 31 7.50 -4.06 0.38
C ILE A 31 8.40 -2.89 0.81
N LEU A 32 8.31 -2.46 2.07
CA LEU A 32 9.10 -1.33 2.60
C LEU A 32 10.60 -1.65 2.61
N LYS A 33 10.99 -2.90 2.94
CA LYS A 33 12.38 -3.34 2.83
C LYS A 33 12.90 -3.28 1.40
N GLY A 34 12.07 -3.60 0.41
CA GLY A 34 12.40 -3.46 -1.01
C GLY A 34 12.56 -2.00 -1.46
N LEU A 35 11.91 -1.06 -0.80
CA LEU A 35 11.99 0.38 -1.10
C LEU A 35 13.06 1.12 -0.28
N ARG A 36 13.60 0.49 0.77
CA ARG A 36 14.51 1.11 1.74
C ARG A 36 15.67 1.82 1.08
N GLU A 37 16.41 1.14 0.21
CA GLU A 37 17.62 1.70 -0.43
C GLU A 37 17.32 3.02 -1.15
N ARG A 38 16.15 3.11 -1.81
CA ARG A 38 15.74 4.32 -2.52
C ARG A 38 15.40 5.47 -1.57
N TYR A 39 14.78 5.18 -0.43
CA TYR A 39 14.47 6.19 0.58
C TYR A 39 15.71 6.66 1.33
N GLU A 40 16.60 5.74 1.70
CA GLU A 40 17.88 6.04 2.32
C GLU A 40 18.74 6.94 1.41
N ALA A 41 18.83 6.60 0.11
CA ALA A 41 19.53 7.42 -0.88
C ALA A 41 18.89 8.81 -1.06
N HIS A 42 17.56 8.91 -1.01
CA HIS A 42 16.87 10.19 -1.16
C HIS A 42 17.02 11.10 0.07
N HIS A 43 16.97 10.53 1.27
CA HIS A 43 16.94 11.28 2.53
C HIS A 43 18.31 11.36 3.24
N GLY A 44 19.30 10.59 2.81
CA GLY A 44 20.63 10.55 3.43
C GLY A 44 20.62 10.00 4.85
N VAL A 45 19.72 9.05 5.14
CA VAL A 45 19.56 8.41 6.45
C VAL A 45 19.65 6.90 6.31
N GLU A 46 19.98 6.21 7.41
CA GLU A 46 19.82 4.76 7.52
C GLU A 46 18.49 4.44 8.21
N ILE A 47 17.75 3.47 7.67
CA ILE A 47 16.45 3.02 8.16
C ILE A 47 16.61 1.61 8.71
N THR A 48 16.48 1.47 10.03
CA THR A 48 16.61 0.18 10.70
C THR A 48 15.41 -0.73 10.44
N ASP A 49 15.64 -2.04 10.52
CA ASP A 49 14.57 -3.05 10.42
C ASP A 49 13.49 -2.87 11.50
N SER A 50 13.90 -2.45 12.71
CA SER A 50 12.96 -2.16 13.80
C SER A 50 12.07 -0.96 13.47
N ALA A 51 12.63 0.10 12.87
CA ALA A 51 11.87 1.29 12.49
C ALA A 51 10.78 0.96 11.46
N ILE A 52 11.08 0.12 10.47
CA ILE A 52 10.08 -0.35 9.49
C ILE A 52 8.97 -1.13 10.19
N THR A 53 9.35 -2.08 11.05
CA THR A 53 8.39 -2.94 11.76
C THR A 53 7.47 -2.12 12.68
N ASP A 54 8.04 -1.15 13.39
CA ASP A 54 7.28 -0.28 14.30
C ASP A 54 6.38 0.69 13.54
N ALA A 55 6.83 1.22 12.40
CA ALA A 55 6.02 2.07 11.54
C ALA A 55 4.77 1.34 11.05
N VAL A 56 4.90 0.11 10.55
CA VAL A 56 3.76 -0.70 10.10
C VAL A 56 2.81 -0.96 11.26
N LYS A 57 3.29 -1.41 12.41
CA LYS A 57 2.45 -1.66 13.60
C LYS A 57 1.72 -0.42 14.10
N MET A 58 2.37 0.74 14.10
CA MET A 58 1.77 1.99 14.54
C MET A 58 0.73 2.49 13.54
N SER A 59 1.01 2.41 12.23
CA SER A 59 0.06 2.80 11.19
C SER A 59 -1.20 1.92 11.24
N GLU A 60 -1.04 0.61 11.36
CA GLU A 60 -2.15 -0.34 11.48
C GLU A 60 -3.04 -0.04 12.68
N ARG A 61 -2.44 0.32 13.82
CA ARG A 61 -3.17 0.58 15.06
C ARG A 61 -3.85 1.94 15.11
N TYR A 62 -3.22 2.97 14.55
CA TYR A 62 -3.61 4.37 14.80
C TYR A 62 -4.07 5.13 13.56
N VAL A 63 -3.80 4.64 12.35
CA VAL A 63 -4.16 5.27 11.07
C VAL A 63 -5.21 4.41 10.35
N ASN A 64 -6.47 4.56 10.77
CA ASN A 64 -7.59 3.73 10.31
C ASN A 64 -8.29 4.26 9.04
N ASP A 65 -7.93 5.45 8.57
CA ASP A 65 -8.52 6.11 7.40
C ASP A 65 -7.77 5.80 6.09
N ARG A 66 -6.68 5.02 6.18
CA ARG A 66 -5.82 4.63 5.06
C ARG A 66 -5.55 3.11 5.10
N PHE A 67 -5.01 2.60 4.00
CA PHE A 67 -4.71 1.19 3.81
C PHE A 67 -3.19 1.00 3.67
N LEU A 68 -2.68 -0.13 4.15
CA LEU A 68 -1.36 -0.61 3.78
C LEU A 68 -1.30 -0.82 2.25
N PRO A 69 -0.11 -0.70 1.63
CA PRO A 69 1.18 -0.33 2.24
C PRO A 69 1.41 1.19 2.32
N ASP A 70 0.36 1.99 2.12
CA ASP A 70 0.45 3.45 1.93
C ASP A 70 0.42 4.27 3.23
N LYS A 71 -0.28 3.77 4.26
CA LYS A 71 -0.31 4.40 5.59
C LYS A 71 1.00 4.21 6.36
#